data_AF-A0A7S4LCR0-F1
#
_entry.id   AF-A0A7S4LCR0-F1
#
_cell.length_a   1.000
_cell.length_b   1.000
_cell.length_c   1.000
_cell.angle_alpha   90.00
_cell.angle_beta   90.00
_cell.angle_gamma   90.00
#
_symmetry.space_group_name_H-M   'P 1'
#
loop_
_entity.id
_entity.type
_entity.pdbx_description
1 polymer ?
#
loop_
_entity_poly.entity_id
_entity_poly.type
_entity_poly.pdbx_seq_one_letter_code
_entity_poly.pdbx_strand_id
1 'polypeptide(L)'
;IVDDMFPTEHGQLVYGRCQGRQLWVSIIEKAYAKLHGSYAAIVSGQTFQALADLTGAPCESIDIEKDDFDPDLNWGRLLSFKQSNFLMGAACGRQGASESHLERMGLI
;
A
#
# COMPACT_ATOMS: atom_id res chain seq x y z
N ILE A 1 -6.07 20.78 -7.34
CA ILE A 1 -4.82 21.48 -7.77
C ILE A 1 -3.81 21.40 -6.64
N VAL A 2 -2.57 20.99 -6.98
CA VAL A 2 -1.43 20.79 -6.07
C VAL A 2 -0.26 21.61 -6.63
N ASP A 3 0.54 22.21 -5.76
CA ASP A 3 1.74 22.98 -6.11
C ASP A 3 3.02 22.13 -6.03
N ASP A 4 4.16 22.72 -6.42
CA ASP A 4 5.45 22.02 -6.53
C ASP A 4 6.31 22.07 -5.25
N MET A 5 5.78 22.55 -4.12
CA MET A 5 6.52 22.58 -2.85
C MET A 5 6.43 21.23 -2.13
N PHE A 6 7.50 20.46 -2.10
CA PHE A 6 7.53 19.16 -1.41
C PHE A 6 8.29 19.23 -0.08
N PRO A 7 7.88 18.46 0.94
CA PRO A 7 8.66 18.26 2.15
C PRO A 7 10.00 17.60 1.81
N THR A 8 11.10 18.30 2.08
CA THR A 8 12.46 17.80 1.84
C THR A 8 13.34 17.94 3.07
N GLU A 9 14.18 16.95 3.32
CA GLU A 9 15.22 16.96 4.35
C GLU A 9 16.56 16.60 3.68
N HIS A 10 17.61 17.39 3.92
CA HIS A 10 18.92 17.23 3.26
C HIS A 10 18.86 17.15 1.71
N GLY A 11 17.91 17.86 1.10
CA GLY A 11 17.74 17.87 -0.36
C GLY A 11 17.10 16.60 -0.92
N GLN A 12 16.54 15.74 -0.07
CA GLN A 12 15.81 14.54 -0.44
C GLN A 12 14.34 14.65 -0.02
N LEU A 13 13.44 14.04 -0.79
CA LEU A 13 12.02 13.96 -0.44
C LEU A 13 11.84 13.11 0.81
N VAL A 14 11.04 13.62 1.76
CA VAL A 14 10.79 12.95 3.05
C VAL A 14 9.79 11.79 2.89
N TYR A 15 8.84 11.92 1.96
CA TYR A 15 7.77 10.94 1.73
C TYR A 15 8.03 10.09 0.47
N GLY A 16 6.97 9.57 -0.15
CA GLY A 16 7.02 8.70 -1.31
C GLY A 16 7.95 9.20 -2.41
N ARG A 17 8.90 8.34 -2.80
CA ARG A 17 9.93 8.64 -3.80
C ARG A 17 10.01 7.54 -4.84
N CYS A 18 10.29 7.93 -6.07
CA CYS A 18 10.68 6.99 -7.13
C CYS A 18 12.20 6.89 -7.22
N GLN A 19 12.68 5.79 -7.81
CA GLN A 19 14.07 5.69 -8.26
C GLN A 19 14.31 6.69 -9.40
N GLY A 20 15.38 7.47 -9.28
CA GLY A 20 15.73 8.51 -10.24
C GLY A 20 14.96 9.83 -10.04
N ARG A 21 15.01 10.70 -11.06
CA ARG A 21 14.43 12.06 -11.02
C ARG A 21 12.96 12.07 -11.45
N GLN A 22 12.12 11.31 -10.75
CA GLN A 22 10.68 11.19 -11.04
C GLN A 22 9.85 11.69 -9.85
N LEU A 23 8.88 12.57 -10.11
CA LEU A 23 8.05 13.21 -9.07
C LEU A 23 6.60 12.68 -9.01
N TRP A 24 6.22 11.77 -9.91
CA TRP A 24 4.81 11.36 -10.03
C TRP A 24 4.27 10.72 -8.75
N VAL A 25 5.05 9.89 -8.04
CA VAL A 25 4.66 9.33 -6.74
C VAL A 25 4.40 10.44 -5.72
N SER A 26 5.34 11.37 -5.60
CA SER A 26 5.26 12.46 -4.62
C SER A 26 4.11 13.42 -4.92
N ILE A 27 3.79 13.65 -6.20
CA ILE A 27 2.64 14.46 -6.61
C ILE A 27 1.33 13.77 -6.24
N ILE A 28 1.19 12.46 -6.54
CA ILE A 28 -0.02 11.69 -6.20
C ILE A 28 -0.20 11.65 -4.68
N GLU A 29 0.86 11.34 -3.94
CA GLU A 29 0.81 11.30 -2.48
C GLU A 29 0.46 12.66 -1.88
N LYS A 30 1.00 13.76 -2.41
CA LYS A 30 0.64 15.12 -1.97
C LYS A 30 -0.82 15.45 -2.28
N ALA A 31 -1.33 15.06 -3.44
CA ALA A 31 -2.73 15.25 -3.80
C ALA A 31 -3.66 14.49 -2.85
N TYR A 32 -3.29 13.25 -2.54
CA TYR A 32 -3.99 12.38 -1.61
C TYR A 32 -3.95 12.96 -0.19
N ALA A 33 -2.78 13.32 0.31
CA ALA A 33 -2.61 14.00 1.60
C ALA A 33 -3.45 15.28 1.70
N LYS A 34 -3.54 16.07 0.62
CA LYS A 34 -4.37 17.28 0.58
C LYS A 34 -5.87 16.97 0.67
N LEU A 35 -6.32 15.88 0.03
CA LEU A 35 -7.70 15.41 0.12
C LEU A 35 -8.05 14.96 1.55
N HIS A 36 -7.10 14.29 2.22
CA HIS A 36 -7.25 13.80 3.60
C HIS A 36 -6.82 14.81 4.67
N GLY A 37 -6.44 16.03 4.28
CA GLY A 37 -6.12 17.15 5.17
C GLY A 37 -4.64 17.31 5.56
N SER A 38 -3.85 16.22 5.62
CA SER A 38 -2.40 16.31 5.87
C SER A 38 -1.67 15.01 5.50
N TYR A 39 -0.33 15.07 5.39
CA TYR A 39 0.49 13.86 5.25
C TYR A 39 0.38 12.93 6.45
N ALA A 40 0.21 13.47 7.66
CA ALA A 40 0.04 12.65 8.87
C ALA A 40 -1.26 11.81 8.82
N ALA A 41 -2.30 12.29 8.13
CA ALA A 41 -3.57 11.59 8.02
C ALA A 41 -3.50 10.31 7.15
N ILE A 42 -2.49 10.18 6.29
CA ILE A 42 -2.39 9.06 5.34
C ILE A 42 -1.37 7.98 5.77
N VAL A 43 -0.63 8.20 6.86
CA VAL A 43 0.42 7.27 7.35
C VAL A 43 -0.14 5.94 7.85
N SER A 44 -1.37 5.91 8.37
CA SER A 44 -1.99 4.70 8.95
C SER A 44 -3.14 4.14 8.11
N GLY A 45 -3.21 4.47 6.82
CA GLY A 45 -4.24 3.97 5.92
C GLY A 45 -4.11 2.49 5.58
N GLN A 46 -5.23 1.83 5.27
CA GLN A 46 -5.22 0.46 4.75
C GLN A 46 -5.00 0.46 3.24
N THR A 47 -4.10 -0.39 2.74
CA THR A 47 -3.73 -0.43 1.31
C THR A 47 -4.94 -0.62 0.40
N PHE A 48 -5.91 -1.46 0.78
CA PHE A 48 -7.10 -1.69 -0.06
C PHE A 48 -7.98 -0.44 -0.21
N GLN A 49 -8.02 0.44 0.79
CA GLN A 49 -8.76 1.71 0.70
C GLN A 49 -8.09 2.63 -0.31
N ALA A 50 -6.77 2.77 -0.21
CA ALA A 50 -6.00 3.55 -1.16
C ALA A 50 -6.13 3.01 -2.59
N LEU A 51 -6.17 1.68 -2.77
CA LEU A 51 -6.41 1.07 -4.08
C LEU A 51 -7.81 1.39 -4.62
N ALA A 52 -8.83 1.32 -3.78
CA ALA A 52 -10.20 1.68 -4.16
C ALA A 52 -10.29 3.16 -4.56
N ASP A 53 -9.67 4.06 -3.80
CA ASP A 53 -9.68 5.50 -4.06
C ASP A 53 -8.92 5.86 -5.34
N LEU A 54 -7.80 5.18 -5.63
CA LEU A 54 -6.99 5.44 -6.82
C LEU A 54 -7.57 4.84 -8.10
N THR A 55 -8.24 3.69 -8.00
CA THR A 55 -8.78 2.98 -9.18
C THR A 55 -10.26 3.20 -9.41
N GLY A 56 -11.00 3.62 -8.38
CA GLY A 56 -12.46 3.66 -8.37
C GLY A 56 -13.12 2.27 -8.38
N ALA A 57 -12.33 1.18 -8.31
CA ALA A 57 -12.82 -0.18 -8.35
C ALA A 57 -13.07 -0.74 -6.94
N PRO A 58 -14.07 -1.63 -6.76
CA PRO A 58 -14.27 -2.31 -5.49
C PRO A 58 -13.04 -3.17 -5.15
N CYS A 59 -12.58 -3.06 -3.90
CA CYS A 59 -11.44 -3.83 -3.39
C CYS A 59 -11.92 -4.79 -2.30
N GLU A 60 -11.42 -6.03 -2.33
CA GLU A 60 -11.65 -7.05 -1.31
C GLU A 60 -10.37 -7.34 -0.54
N SER A 61 -10.50 -7.68 0.75
CA SER A 61 -9.38 -8.12 1.59
C SER A 61 -9.61 -9.55 2.05
N ILE A 62 -8.62 -10.40 1.86
CA ILE A 62 -8.61 -11.79 2.34
C ILE A 62 -7.74 -11.82 3.59
N ASP A 63 -8.33 -12.22 4.71
CA ASP A 63 -7.63 -12.36 5.98
C ASP A 63 -7.25 -13.84 6.17
N ILE A 64 -5.94 -14.10 6.24
CA ILE A 64 -5.36 -15.45 6.30
C ILE A 64 -5.43 -16.00 7.74
N GLU A 65 -5.57 -15.14 8.74
CA GLU A 65 -5.59 -15.53 10.16
C GLU A 65 -7.00 -15.89 10.65
N LYS A 66 -8.02 -15.76 9.80
CA LYS A 66 -9.39 -16.11 10.17
C LYS A 66 -9.57 -17.62 10.34
N ASP A 67 -10.35 -17.99 11.35
CA ASP A 67 -10.66 -19.39 11.69
C ASP A 67 -11.38 -20.14 10.54
N ASP A 68 -12.07 -19.43 9.65
CA ASP A 68 -12.80 -19.98 8.50
C ASP A 68 -12.00 -19.94 7.19
N PHE A 69 -10.68 -19.73 7.26
CA PHE A 69 -9.83 -19.67 6.08
C PHE A 69 -9.71 -21.03 5.39
N ASP A 70 -10.31 -21.16 4.21
CA ASP A 70 -10.14 -22.31 3.31
C ASP A 70 -8.98 -22.04 2.32
N PRO A 71 -7.84 -22.75 2.41
CA PRO A 71 -6.69 -22.51 1.55
C PRO A 71 -6.96 -22.80 0.07
N ASP A 72 -7.71 -23.86 -0.23
CA ASP A 72 -7.93 -24.32 -1.60
C ASP A 72 -8.90 -23.38 -2.34
N LEU A 73 -9.96 -22.96 -1.64
CA LEU A 73 -10.92 -22.00 -2.18
C LEU A 73 -10.26 -20.64 -2.42
N ASN A 74 -9.50 -20.13 -1.44
CA ASN A 74 -8.84 -18.83 -1.58
C ASN A 74 -7.73 -18.87 -2.63
N TRP A 75 -7.00 -19.98 -2.75
CA TRP A 75 -6.04 -20.16 -3.85
C TRP A 75 -6.72 -20.12 -5.22
N GLY A 76 -7.87 -20.80 -5.37
CA GLY A 76 -8.69 -20.72 -6.59
C GLY A 76 -9.12 -19.28 -6.92
N ARG A 77 -9.52 -18.51 -5.91
CA ARG A 77 -9.86 -17.07 -6.09
C ARG A 77 -8.65 -16.25 -6.55
N LEU A 78 -7.50 -16.43 -5.91
CA LEU A 78 -6.26 -15.71 -6.29
C LEU A 78 -5.83 -16.02 -7.72
N LEU A 79 -5.95 -17.28 -8.16
CA LEU A 79 -5.66 -17.66 -9.54
C LEU A 79 -6.64 -16.99 -10.53
N SER A 80 -7.93 -16.94 -10.19
CA SER A 80 -8.94 -16.25 -11.01
C SER A 80 -8.68 -14.75 -11.11
N PHE A 81 -8.31 -14.10 -10.01
CA PHE A 81 -7.94 -12.68 -9.99
C PHE A 81 -6.70 -12.39 -10.82
N LYS A 82 -5.69 -13.26 -10.74
CA LYS A 82 -4.50 -13.17 -11.60
C LYS A 82 -4.86 -13.28 -13.08
N GLN A 83 -5.70 -14.25 -13.47
CA GLN A 83 -6.16 -14.42 -14.85
C GLN A 83 -6.94 -13.20 -15.37
N SER A 84 -7.67 -12.53 -14.48
CA SER A 84 -8.45 -11.33 -14.79
C SER A 84 -7.63 -10.03 -14.76
N ASN A 85 -6.31 -10.12 -14.49
CA ASN A 85 -5.40 -8.98 -14.34
C ASN A 85 -5.84 -7.98 -13.26
N PHE A 86 -6.44 -8.47 -12.17
CA PHE A 86 -6.73 -7.62 -11.01
C PHE A 86 -5.45 -7.26 -10.26
N LEU A 87 -5.43 -6.03 -9.75
CA LEU A 87 -4.38 -5.56 -8.87
C LEU A 87 -4.52 -6.27 -7.52
N MET A 88 -3.46 -6.91 -7.06
CA MET A 88 -3.42 -7.63 -5.79
C MET A 88 -2.26 -7.12 -4.95
N GLY A 89 -2.50 -6.98 -3.65
CA GLY A 89 -1.48 -6.64 -2.66
C GLY A 89 -1.54 -7.61 -1.50
N ALA A 90 -0.39 -7.89 -0.89
CA ALA A 90 -0.29 -8.62 0.35
C ALA A 90 0.43 -7.75 1.38
N ALA A 91 -0.02 -7.79 2.62
CA ALA A 91 0.63 -7.12 3.74
C ALA A 91 0.77 -8.12 4.89
N CYS A 92 1.88 -8.03 5.61
CA CYS A 92 2.09 -8.79 6.84
C CYS A 92 1.87 -7.86 8.03
N GLY A 93 0.96 -8.22 8.93
CA GLY A 93 0.73 -7.48 10.17
C GLY A 93 1.89 -7.68 11.15
N ARG A 94 2.18 -6.66 11.98
CA ARG A 94 3.18 -6.72 13.06
C ARG A 94 2.75 -7.60 14.26
N GLN A 95 1.70 -8.42 14.14
CA GLN A 95 1.22 -9.23 15.27
C GLN A 95 2.16 -10.42 15.51
N GLY A 96 3.22 -10.18 16.27
CA GLY A 96 4.01 -11.23 16.94
C GLY A 96 5.39 -11.53 16.36
N ALA A 97 5.72 -11.12 15.13
CA ALA A 97 7.07 -11.28 14.58
C ALA A 97 7.92 -10.04 14.90
N SER A 98 9.10 -10.23 15.53
CA SER A 98 10.07 -9.15 15.68
C SER A 98 10.57 -8.70 14.31
N GLU A 99 10.81 -7.40 14.11
CA GLU A 99 11.33 -6.87 12.83
C GLU A 99 12.60 -7.60 12.38
N SER A 100 13.48 -7.92 13.34
CA SER A 100 14.69 -8.71 13.14
C SER A 100 14.44 -10.14 12.65
N HIS A 101 13.28 -10.73 12.95
CA HIS A 101 12.89 -12.04 12.41
C HIS A 101 12.42 -11.91 10.96
N LEU A 102 11.65 -10.86 10.65
CA LEU A 102 11.16 -10.58 9.30
C LEU A 102 12.29 -10.21 8.33
N GLU A 103 13.28 -9.42 8.78
CA GLU A 103 14.51 -9.11 8.01
C GLU A 103 15.30 -10.38 7.68
N ARG A 104 15.43 -11.31 8.64
CA ARG A 104 16.11 -12.60 8.41
C ARG A 104 15.40 -13.47 7.38
N MET A 105 14.08 -13.35 7.28
CA MET A 105 13.27 -14.04 6.27
C MET A 105 13.27 -13.31 4.91
N GLY A 106 13.84 -12.10 4.84
CA GLY A 106 13.83 -11.25 3.65
C GLY A 106 12.45 -10.73 3.27
N LEU A 107 11.54 -10.65 4.24
CA LEU A 107 10.17 -10.17 4.03
C LEU A 107 10.06 -8.64 4.11
N ILE A 108 11.02 -8.00 4.79
CA ILE A 108 11.18 -6.55 4.90
C ILE A 108 12.65 -6.17 4.73
#